data_AF-N6YRB1-F1
#
_entry.id   AF-N6YRB1-F1
#
_cell.length_a   1.000
_cell.length_b   1.000
_cell.length_c   1.000
_cell.angle_alpha   90.00
_cell.angle_beta   90.00
_cell.angle_gamma   90.00
#
_symmetry.space_group_name_H-M   'P 1'
#
loop_
_entity.id
_entity.type
_entity.pdbx_description
1 polymer ?
#
loop_
_entity_poly.entity_id
_entity_poly.type
_entity_poly.pdbx_seq_one_letter_code
_entity_poly.pdbx_strand_id
1 'polypeptide(L)'
;AALAQLAFAFGAQAGGLPRPEEYKPFLAMLVNLMPNGGELDALRRAFDQWDVDGYVLARLLLAPLVVLGGVGGWYFFRRLSKRAGWVSLALAAALAGLGTGFGGALTRSYAGAGILSQNIVALLPLLDASLVAGAYLAAGCVAWAAASGYRLGWKGVSASAPLAAIHAGVALMLWGGLMATALNTYSQHELVPEAAGSTGWVKDRHGYTFRLADVRFGEADDGGRRGEGGVRALTTVEVRGARGEIMDGQTLYRDSRSPPERYDGPMRQVCELLDYRYARHVTTPGYLLDPLIDHGWGRSVQFWISPAALAEAAESASAAGGPPVVVAVVKVFPFVSLLWSGLVLAGLGGAWLALLPRRAAAGGAARP
;
A
#
# COMPACT_ATOMS: atom_id res chain seq x y z
N ALA A 1 10.33 4.29 19.93
CA ALA A 1 10.60 5.21 18.80
C ALA A 1 9.47 5.19 17.77
N ALA A 2 9.25 4.15 16.98
CA ALA A 2 8.14 4.11 16.00
C ALA A 2 6.75 4.34 16.62
N LEU A 3 6.44 3.65 17.72
CA LEU A 3 5.21 3.88 18.49
C LEU A 3 5.14 5.31 19.06
N ALA A 4 6.28 5.88 19.46
CA ALA A 4 6.33 7.26 19.96
C ALA A 4 6.12 8.26 18.81
N GLN A 5 6.61 7.97 17.61
CA GLN A 5 6.36 8.79 16.42
C GLN A 5 4.90 8.72 15.99
N LEU A 6 4.30 7.54 16.03
CA LEU A 6 2.86 7.38 15.81
C LEU A 6 2.07 8.13 16.89
N ALA A 7 2.37 7.90 18.17
CA ALA A 7 1.71 8.58 19.28
C ALA A 7 1.89 10.10 19.23
N PHE A 8 3.07 10.58 18.81
CA PHE A 8 3.34 12.00 18.60
C PHE A 8 2.54 12.55 17.42
N ALA A 9 2.54 11.89 16.27
CA ALA A 9 1.75 12.33 15.12
C ALA A 9 0.25 12.37 15.46
N PHE A 10 -0.28 11.32 16.10
CA PHE A 10 -1.67 11.29 16.55
C PHE A 10 -1.97 12.30 17.66
N GLY A 11 -1.06 12.48 18.62
CA GLY A 11 -1.20 13.45 19.72
C GLY A 11 -1.11 14.89 19.24
N ALA A 12 -0.21 15.18 18.31
CA ALA A 12 -0.07 16.50 17.68
C ALA A 12 -1.29 16.82 16.80
N GLN A 13 -1.80 15.82 16.07
CA GLN A 13 -3.09 15.94 15.36
C GLN A 13 -4.24 16.25 16.32
N ALA A 14 -4.36 15.48 17.41
CA ALA A 14 -5.41 15.69 18.41
C ALA A 14 -5.30 17.04 19.13
N GLY A 15 -4.07 17.53 19.34
CA GLY A 15 -3.79 18.84 19.93
C GLY A 15 -3.88 20.02 18.96
N GLY A 16 -4.18 19.79 17.68
CA GLY A 16 -4.25 20.84 16.65
C GLY A 16 -2.91 21.55 16.41
N LEU A 17 -1.78 20.90 16.69
CA LEU A 17 -0.46 21.48 16.48
C LEU A 17 -0.17 21.54 14.97
N PRO A 18 0.18 22.69 14.40
CA PRO A 18 0.50 22.77 12.98
C PRO A 18 1.76 21.97 12.69
N ARG A 19 1.74 21.22 11.60
CA ARG A 19 2.91 20.52 11.08
C ARG A 19 4.00 21.54 10.69
N PRO A 20 5.30 21.29 10.97
CA PRO A 20 6.39 22.16 10.51
C PRO A 20 6.52 22.19 8.97
N GLU A 21 6.95 23.32 8.40
CA GLU A 21 7.08 23.53 6.95
C GLU A 21 8.05 22.54 6.26
N GLU A 22 9.11 22.13 6.96
CA GLU A 22 10.08 21.12 6.49
C GLU A 22 9.44 19.77 6.16
N TYR A 23 8.25 19.49 6.71
CA TYR A 23 7.48 18.28 6.42
C TYR A 23 6.33 18.50 5.43
N LYS A 24 6.24 19.68 4.80
CA LYS A 24 5.23 20.02 3.77
C LYS A 24 5.84 20.32 2.38
N PRO A 25 6.81 19.54 1.87
CA PRO A 25 7.46 19.85 0.59
C PRO A 25 6.48 19.87 -0.59
N PHE A 26 5.41 19.07 -0.53
CA PHE A 26 4.36 19.06 -1.54
C PHE A 26 3.48 20.32 -1.49
N LEU A 27 3.20 20.89 -0.31
CA LEU A 27 2.52 22.18 -0.20
C LEU A 27 3.37 23.29 -0.83
N ALA A 28 4.68 23.30 -0.59
CA ALA A 28 5.57 24.29 -1.20
C ALA A 28 5.55 24.21 -2.73
N MET A 29 5.50 23.00 -3.30
CA MET A 29 5.30 22.80 -4.74
C MET A 29 3.93 23.34 -5.21
N LEU A 30 2.84 23.01 -4.50
CA LEU A 30 1.49 23.48 -4.84
C LEU A 30 1.35 25.01 -4.77
N VAL A 31 1.93 25.65 -3.76
CA VAL A 31 1.94 27.12 -3.59
C VAL A 31 2.61 27.80 -4.79
N ASN A 32 3.72 27.24 -5.29
CA ASN A 32 4.41 27.78 -6.45
C ASN A 32 3.61 27.62 -7.76
N LEU A 33 2.76 26.60 -7.84
CA LEU A 33 1.96 26.28 -9.03
C LEU A 33 0.59 26.96 -9.01
N MET A 34 0.04 27.25 -7.84
CA MET A 34 -1.26 27.90 -7.64
C MET A 34 -1.12 29.07 -6.67
N PRO A 35 -0.52 30.19 -7.11
CA PRO A 35 -0.13 31.27 -6.20
C PRO A 35 -1.32 32.02 -5.56
N ASN A 36 -2.54 31.96 -6.12
CA ASN A 36 -3.69 32.75 -5.66
C ASN A 36 -5.01 31.96 -5.68
N GLY A 37 -5.82 32.08 -4.60
CA GLY A 37 -7.20 31.56 -4.51
C GLY A 37 -7.58 31.02 -3.12
N GLY A 38 -8.87 30.99 -2.79
CA GLY A 38 -9.37 30.44 -1.51
C GLY A 38 -9.07 28.95 -1.31
N GLU A 39 -8.76 28.23 -2.39
CA GLU A 39 -8.29 26.85 -2.39
C GLU A 39 -6.89 26.71 -1.75
N LEU A 40 -6.02 27.72 -1.86
CA LEU A 40 -4.69 27.70 -1.26
C LEU A 40 -4.74 27.71 0.27
N ASP A 41 -5.66 28.48 0.85
CA ASP A 41 -5.83 28.53 2.32
C ASP A 41 -6.51 27.25 2.85
N ALA A 42 -7.33 26.59 2.04
CA ALA A 42 -7.79 25.24 2.33
C ALA A 42 -6.62 24.25 2.30
N LEU A 43 -5.80 24.26 1.25
CA LEU A 43 -4.63 23.39 1.13
C LEU A 43 -3.62 23.59 2.26
N ARG A 44 -3.32 24.84 2.66
CA ARG A 44 -2.48 25.13 3.83
C ARG A 44 -3.00 24.43 5.08
N ARG A 45 -4.30 24.59 5.39
CA ARG A 45 -4.95 23.91 6.52
C ARG A 45 -4.94 22.39 6.42
N ALA A 46 -4.99 21.84 5.20
CA ALA A 46 -4.88 20.40 4.98
C ALA A 46 -3.48 19.88 5.31
N PHE A 47 -2.45 20.58 4.85
CA PHE A 47 -1.05 20.22 5.05
C PHE A 47 -0.54 20.57 6.47
N ASP A 48 -1.25 21.41 7.20
CA ASP A 48 -1.04 21.64 8.63
C ASP A 48 -1.38 20.42 9.50
N GLN A 49 -2.18 19.48 9.00
CA GLN A 49 -2.51 18.24 9.71
C GLN A 49 -1.32 17.29 9.75
N TRP A 50 -1.12 16.66 10.91
CA TRP A 50 -0.11 15.64 11.11
C TRP A 50 -0.50 14.35 10.40
N ASP A 51 0.48 13.76 9.73
CA ASP A 51 0.37 12.47 9.07
C ASP A 51 1.58 11.60 9.43
N VAL A 52 1.42 10.29 9.27
CA VAL A 52 2.48 9.33 9.50
C VAL A 52 3.48 9.41 8.35
N ASP A 53 4.67 9.91 8.64
CA ASP A 53 5.79 9.86 7.70
C ASP A 53 6.23 8.41 7.51
N GLY A 54 5.85 7.83 6.35
CA GLY A 54 6.18 6.46 5.98
C GLY A 54 7.68 6.19 5.89
N TYR A 55 8.49 7.18 5.53
CA TYR A 55 9.95 7.04 5.50
C TYR A 55 10.52 6.99 6.92
N VAL A 56 10.11 7.89 7.81
CA VAL A 56 10.54 7.86 9.22
C VAL A 56 10.08 6.57 9.88
N LEU A 57 8.84 6.15 9.62
CA LEU A 57 8.32 4.89 10.15
C LEU A 57 9.14 3.69 9.64
N ALA A 58 9.42 3.61 8.34
CA ALA A 58 10.27 2.56 7.78
C ALA A 58 11.66 2.57 8.41
N ARG A 59 12.33 3.73 8.48
CA ARG A 59 13.64 3.89 9.12
C ARG A 59 13.64 3.37 10.56
N LEU A 60 12.59 3.67 11.32
CA LEU A 60 12.47 3.26 12.72
C LEU A 60 12.06 1.79 12.91
N LEU A 61 11.36 1.18 11.95
CA LEU A 61 10.88 -0.20 12.04
C LEU A 61 11.85 -1.22 11.44
N LEU A 62 12.68 -0.84 10.47
CA LEU A 62 13.52 -1.78 9.74
C LEU A 62 14.53 -2.51 10.63
N ALA A 63 15.28 -1.79 11.48
CA ALA A 63 16.23 -2.42 12.40
C ALA A 63 15.54 -3.36 13.42
N PRO A 64 14.43 -2.96 14.08
CA PRO A 64 13.62 -3.88 14.88
C PRO A 64 13.16 -5.13 14.12
N LEU A 65 12.74 -5.01 12.86
CA LEU A 65 12.33 -6.15 12.04
C LEU A 65 13.51 -7.08 11.73
N VAL A 66 14.69 -6.53 11.42
CA VAL A 66 15.92 -7.34 11.26
C VAL A 66 16.22 -8.14 12.53
N VAL A 67 16.14 -7.50 13.70
CA VAL A 67 16.36 -8.17 14.99
C VAL A 67 15.28 -9.23 15.24
N LEU A 68 14.01 -8.92 15.01
CA LEU A 68 12.90 -9.85 15.17
C LEU A 68 13.07 -11.08 14.28
N GLY A 69 13.40 -10.88 13.01
CA GLY A 69 13.65 -11.95 12.04
C GLY A 69 14.86 -12.80 12.44
N GLY A 70 15.95 -12.17 12.87
CA GLY A 70 17.16 -12.86 13.35
C GLY A 70 16.91 -13.70 14.61
N VAL A 71 16.33 -13.11 15.65
CA VAL A 71 16.02 -13.81 16.92
C VAL A 71 14.98 -14.90 16.70
N GLY A 72 13.93 -14.61 15.93
CA GLY A 72 12.87 -15.55 15.63
C GLY A 72 13.37 -16.75 14.80
N GLY A 73 14.12 -16.50 13.71
CA GLY A 73 14.72 -17.56 12.92
C GLY A 73 15.65 -18.44 13.75
N TRP A 74 16.54 -17.84 14.55
CA TRP A 74 17.40 -18.58 15.48
C TRP A 74 16.59 -19.42 16.47
N TYR A 75 15.51 -18.84 17.02
CA TYR A 75 14.63 -19.53 17.96
C TYR A 75 13.95 -20.77 17.37
N PHE A 76 13.58 -20.75 16.09
CA PHE A 76 13.01 -21.93 15.44
C PHE A 76 14.09 -22.92 15.00
N PHE A 77 15.20 -22.47 14.43
CA PHE A 77 16.29 -23.38 14.04
C PHE A 77 16.94 -24.08 15.24
N ARG A 78 17.06 -23.42 16.39
CA ARG A 78 17.59 -24.05 17.61
C ARG A 78 16.72 -25.21 18.11
N ARG A 79 15.43 -25.26 17.74
CA ARG A 79 14.52 -26.37 18.06
C ARG A 79 14.88 -27.64 17.28
N LEU A 80 15.58 -27.53 16.15
CA LEU A 80 16.15 -28.69 15.45
C LEU A 80 17.41 -29.21 16.15
N SER A 81 18.35 -28.31 16.46
CA SER A 81 19.51 -28.54 17.33
C SER A 81 20.20 -27.20 17.68
N LYS A 82 20.98 -27.14 18.77
CA LYS A 82 21.77 -25.93 19.13
C LYS A 82 22.71 -25.48 18.00
N ARG A 83 23.37 -26.44 17.33
CA ARG A 83 24.29 -26.17 16.21
C ARG A 83 23.55 -25.56 15.02
N ALA A 84 22.40 -26.11 14.65
CA ALA A 84 21.57 -25.57 13.56
C ALA A 84 21.15 -24.12 13.83
N GLY A 85 20.78 -23.78 15.07
CA GLY A 85 20.48 -22.41 15.48
C GLY A 85 21.64 -21.44 15.18
N TRP A 86 22.84 -21.74 15.69
CA TRP A 86 23.99 -20.84 15.52
C TRP A 86 24.52 -20.79 14.09
N VAL A 87 24.61 -21.92 13.39
CA VAL A 87 25.08 -21.97 12.00
C VAL A 87 24.14 -21.19 11.08
N SER A 88 22.84 -21.38 11.24
CA SER A 88 21.85 -20.67 10.41
C SER A 88 21.79 -19.18 10.71
N LEU A 89 21.98 -18.77 11.98
CA LEU A 89 22.08 -17.36 12.36
C LEU A 89 23.32 -16.70 11.75
N ALA A 90 24.48 -17.38 11.82
CA ALA A 90 25.71 -16.88 11.22
C ALA A 90 25.56 -16.71 9.70
N LEU A 91 24.92 -17.66 9.02
CA LEU A 91 24.64 -17.57 7.59
C LEU A 91 23.69 -16.41 7.28
N ALA A 92 22.58 -16.27 8.01
CA ALA A 92 21.63 -15.17 7.81
C ALA A 92 22.28 -13.80 8.06
N ALA A 93 23.11 -13.67 9.10
CA ALA A 93 23.86 -12.46 9.41
C ALA A 93 24.89 -12.15 8.31
N ALA A 94 25.60 -13.15 7.78
CA ALA A 94 26.53 -12.98 6.67
C ALA A 94 25.81 -12.51 5.40
N LEU A 95 24.66 -13.11 5.05
CA LEU A 95 23.85 -12.69 3.90
C LEU A 95 23.31 -11.27 4.04
N ALA A 96 22.82 -10.90 5.23
CA ALA A 96 22.37 -9.53 5.52
C ALA A 96 23.54 -8.52 5.49
N GLY A 97 24.71 -8.91 6.01
CA GLY A 97 25.94 -8.11 5.96
C GLY A 97 26.44 -7.87 4.54
N LEU A 98 26.43 -8.91 3.70
CA LEU A 98 26.77 -8.79 2.28
C LEU A 98 25.77 -7.90 1.53
N GLY A 99 24.46 -8.07 1.79
CA GLY A 99 23.42 -7.24 1.20
C GLY A 99 23.53 -5.76 1.59
N THR A 100 23.92 -5.48 2.83
CA THR A 100 24.12 -4.09 3.30
C THR A 100 25.40 -3.45 2.77
N GLY A 101 26.49 -4.21 2.65
CA GLY A 101 27.78 -3.69 2.16
C GLY A 101 27.88 -3.57 0.63
N PHE A 102 27.27 -4.48 -0.12
CA PHE A 102 27.42 -4.58 -1.59
C PHE A 102 26.11 -4.38 -2.35
N GLY A 103 25.01 -4.11 -1.66
CA GLY A 103 23.66 -4.05 -2.22
C GLY A 103 23.04 -5.43 -2.40
N GLY A 104 21.79 -5.58 -1.99
CA GLY A 104 20.99 -6.78 -2.20
C GLY A 104 20.15 -6.72 -3.48
N ALA A 105 19.09 -7.53 -3.50
CA ALA A 105 18.23 -7.65 -4.67
C ALA A 105 17.42 -6.36 -4.92
N LEU A 106 16.91 -5.74 -3.86
CA LEU A 106 16.16 -4.49 -3.97
C LEU A 106 17.07 -3.33 -4.37
N THR A 107 18.23 -3.22 -3.73
CA THR A 107 19.22 -2.17 -4.04
C THR A 107 19.60 -2.15 -5.53
N ARG A 108 19.71 -3.32 -6.16
CA ARG A 108 20.06 -3.45 -7.58
C ARG A 108 18.89 -3.25 -8.55
N SER A 109 17.66 -3.50 -8.12
CA SER A 109 16.48 -3.51 -8.99
C SER A 109 15.59 -2.26 -8.83
N TYR A 110 15.82 -1.45 -7.79
CA TYR A 110 15.01 -0.28 -7.53
C TYR A 110 15.26 0.84 -8.54
N ALA A 111 14.22 1.20 -9.29
CA ALA A 111 14.30 2.17 -10.38
C ALA A 111 13.91 3.61 -9.99
N GLY A 112 13.76 3.91 -8.68
CA GLY A 112 13.48 5.29 -8.23
C GLY A 112 12.07 5.82 -8.52
N ALA A 113 11.11 4.92 -8.75
CA ALA A 113 9.84 5.29 -9.38
C ALA A 113 8.62 5.41 -8.43
N GLY A 114 8.86 5.42 -7.12
CA GLY A 114 7.86 5.52 -6.05
C GLY A 114 7.54 6.92 -5.57
N ILE A 115 6.41 7.07 -4.87
CA ILE A 115 6.02 8.34 -4.22
C ILE A 115 7.02 8.69 -3.10
N LEU A 116 7.58 7.68 -2.44
CA LEU A 116 8.61 7.82 -1.40
C LEU A 116 10.05 7.72 -1.93
N SER A 117 10.24 7.71 -3.26
CA SER A 117 11.50 7.29 -3.89
C SER A 117 12.72 8.09 -3.47
N GLN A 118 12.57 9.39 -3.28
CA GLN A 118 13.69 10.28 -2.96
C GLN A 118 14.38 9.91 -1.64
N ASN A 119 13.61 9.46 -0.64
CA ASN A 119 14.15 9.13 0.68
C ASN A 119 14.36 7.61 0.87
N ILE A 120 13.57 6.76 0.22
CA ILE A 120 13.64 5.30 0.42
C ILE A 120 14.94 4.68 -0.11
N VAL A 121 15.60 5.31 -1.10
CA VAL A 121 16.87 4.83 -1.65
C VAL A 121 17.93 4.64 -0.56
N ALA A 122 17.97 5.55 0.42
CA ALA A 122 18.90 5.48 1.55
C ALA A 122 18.63 4.27 2.49
N LEU A 123 17.44 3.68 2.42
CA LEU A 123 17.03 2.54 3.24
C LEU A 123 17.12 1.20 2.49
N LEU A 124 17.38 1.19 1.18
CA LEU A 124 17.44 -0.05 0.37
C LEU A 124 18.37 -1.12 0.94
N PRO A 125 19.59 -0.81 1.42
CA PRO A 125 20.46 -1.82 2.01
C PRO A 125 19.84 -2.46 3.27
N LEU A 126 19.15 -1.66 4.09
CA LEU A 126 18.48 -2.14 5.30
C LEU A 126 17.18 -2.89 5.00
N LEU A 127 16.47 -2.51 3.92
CA LEU A 127 15.35 -3.26 3.37
C LEU A 127 15.79 -4.65 2.90
N ASP A 128 16.92 -4.75 2.19
CA ASP A 128 17.52 -6.02 1.79
C ASP A 128 17.89 -6.90 3.00
N ALA A 129 18.56 -6.33 4.02
CA ALA A 129 18.84 -7.06 5.26
C ALA A 129 17.57 -7.51 5.99
N SER A 130 16.54 -6.67 6.00
CA SER A 130 15.24 -7.00 6.58
C SER A 130 14.62 -8.18 5.85
N LEU A 131 14.61 -8.20 4.51
CA LEU A 131 14.10 -9.33 3.72
C LEU A 131 14.83 -10.65 4.06
N VAL A 132 16.16 -10.62 4.19
CA VAL A 132 16.94 -11.80 4.62
C VAL A 132 16.48 -12.28 6.00
N ALA A 133 16.30 -11.37 6.96
CA ALA A 133 15.85 -11.71 8.30
C ALA A 133 14.42 -12.28 8.33
N GLY A 134 13.50 -11.73 7.54
CA GLY A 134 12.14 -12.24 7.39
C GLY A 134 12.10 -13.63 6.75
N ALA A 135 12.87 -13.83 5.68
CA ALA A 135 13.02 -15.14 5.03
C ALA A 135 13.64 -16.18 5.99
N TYR A 136 14.62 -15.77 6.79
CA TYR A 136 15.25 -16.62 7.79
C TYR A 136 14.24 -17.09 8.85
N LEU A 137 13.40 -16.20 9.37
CA LEU A 137 12.30 -16.53 10.28
C LEU A 137 11.32 -17.52 9.65
N ALA A 138 10.82 -17.24 8.45
CA ALA A 138 9.89 -18.12 7.74
C ALA A 138 10.49 -19.52 7.51
N ALA A 139 11.75 -19.59 7.05
CA ALA A 139 12.46 -20.85 6.88
C ALA A 139 12.62 -21.62 8.19
N GLY A 140 12.90 -20.92 9.30
CA GLY A 140 12.95 -21.53 10.64
C GLY A 140 11.62 -22.16 11.04
N CYS A 141 10.50 -21.43 10.85
CA CYS A 141 9.16 -21.94 11.12
C CYS A 141 8.85 -23.22 10.33
N VAL A 142 9.13 -23.22 9.02
CA VAL A 142 8.92 -24.37 8.13
C VAL A 142 9.80 -25.55 8.54
N ALA A 143 11.10 -25.31 8.77
CA ALA A 143 12.04 -26.36 9.16
C ALA A 143 11.65 -27.02 10.48
N TRP A 144 11.20 -26.23 11.46
CA TRP A 144 10.75 -26.76 12.74
C TRP A 144 9.45 -27.58 12.63
N ALA A 145 8.46 -27.09 11.87
CA ALA A 145 7.21 -27.82 11.64
C ALA A 145 7.47 -29.16 10.91
N ALA A 146 8.30 -29.13 9.86
CA ALA A 146 8.68 -30.33 9.10
C ALA A 146 9.45 -31.34 9.98
N ALA A 147 10.45 -30.87 10.75
CA ALA A 147 11.21 -31.74 11.64
C ALA A 147 10.33 -32.33 12.76
N SER A 148 9.37 -31.56 13.27
CA SER A 148 8.41 -32.04 14.29
C SER A 148 7.48 -33.09 13.72
N GLY A 149 7.00 -32.91 12.48
CA GLY A 149 6.20 -33.91 11.78
C GLY A 149 6.99 -35.19 11.48
N TYR A 150 8.23 -35.06 11.04
CA TYR A 150 9.10 -36.21 10.78
C TYR A 150 9.41 -37.02 12.05
N ARG A 151 9.69 -36.36 13.18
CA ARG A 151 10.09 -37.03 14.42
C ARG A 151 8.92 -37.55 15.26
N LEU A 152 7.79 -36.84 15.28
CA LEU A 152 6.70 -37.07 16.22
C LEU A 152 5.34 -37.32 15.53
N GLY A 153 5.32 -37.39 14.19
CA GLY A 153 4.11 -37.58 13.40
C GLY A 153 3.06 -36.50 13.68
N TRP A 154 1.79 -36.89 13.66
CA TRP A 154 0.67 -35.97 13.86
C TRP A 154 0.71 -35.20 15.18
N LYS A 155 1.22 -35.82 16.27
CA LYS A 155 1.37 -35.14 17.57
C LYS A 155 2.35 -33.97 17.50
N GLY A 156 3.41 -34.11 16.71
CA GLY A 156 4.36 -33.02 16.44
C GLY A 156 3.73 -31.93 15.59
N VAL A 157 3.04 -32.30 14.52
CA VAL A 157 2.39 -31.36 13.60
C VAL A 157 1.31 -30.55 14.31
N SER A 158 0.42 -31.18 15.08
CA SER A 158 -0.69 -30.49 15.75
C SER A 158 -0.25 -29.45 16.77
N ALA A 159 0.93 -29.61 17.37
CA ALA A 159 1.52 -28.65 18.28
C ALA A 159 2.36 -27.57 17.56
N SER A 160 3.10 -27.95 16.51
CA SER A 160 4.09 -27.06 15.87
C SER A 160 3.55 -26.26 14.69
N ALA A 161 2.72 -26.86 13.84
CA ALA A 161 2.17 -26.24 12.64
C ALA A 161 1.37 -24.96 12.92
N PRO A 162 0.44 -24.89 13.89
CA PRO A 162 -0.30 -23.65 14.13
C PRO A 162 0.60 -22.52 14.66
N LEU A 163 1.58 -22.85 15.52
CA LEU A 163 2.53 -21.85 16.02
C LEU A 163 3.45 -21.35 14.91
N ALA A 164 3.94 -22.25 14.05
CA ALA A 164 4.73 -21.91 12.88
C ALA A 164 3.93 -21.03 11.90
N ALA A 165 2.65 -21.36 11.67
CA ALA A 165 1.74 -20.59 10.82
C ALA A 165 1.51 -19.17 11.37
N ILE A 166 1.29 -19.00 12.67
CA ILE A 166 1.13 -17.68 13.29
C ILE A 166 2.39 -16.83 13.10
N HIS A 167 3.57 -17.35 13.43
CA HIS A 167 4.81 -16.57 13.36
C HIS A 167 5.23 -16.26 11.92
N ALA A 168 5.12 -17.24 11.02
CA ALA A 168 5.36 -17.01 9.60
C ALA A 168 4.32 -16.04 9.02
N GLY A 169 3.05 -16.16 9.41
CA GLY A 169 1.97 -15.28 8.96
C GLY A 169 2.19 -13.83 9.39
N VAL A 170 2.52 -13.59 10.66
CA VAL A 170 2.86 -12.25 11.17
C VAL A 170 4.10 -11.69 10.47
N ALA A 171 5.13 -12.51 10.22
CA ALA A 171 6.30 -12.07 9.46
C ALA A 171 5.92 -11.66 8.02
N LEU A 172 5.14 -12.47 7.31
CA LEU A 172 4.67 -12.13 5.97
C LEU A 172 3.81 -10.86 5.95
N MET A 173 2.97 -10.66 6.98
CA MET A 173 2.18 -9.43 7.14
C MET A 173 3.05 -8.19 7.27
N LEU A 174 3.95 -8.19 8.24
CA LEU A 174 4.77 -7.03 8.58
C LEU A 174 5.74 -6.68 7.44
N TRP A 175 6.40 -7.67 6.86
CA TRP A 175 7.31 -7.46 5.73
C TRP A 175 6.55 -7.10 4.46
N GLY A 176 5.46 -7.81 4.14
CA GLY A 176 4.64 -7.54 2.97
C GLY A 176 4.08 -6.12 2.97
N GLY A 177 3.49 -5.70 4.09
CA GLY A 177 2.97 -4.34 4.25
C GLY A 177 4.07 -3.28 4.14
N LEU A 178 5.19 -3.45 4.85
CA LEU A 178 6.29 -2.50 4.80
C LEU A 178 6.91 -2.41 3.40
N MET A 179 7.15 -3.53 2.73
CA MET A 179 7.70 -3.54 1.37
C MET A 179 6.73 -2.91 0.38
N ALA A 180 5.43 -3.22 0.47
CA ALA A 180 4.41 -2.64 -0.40
C ALA A 180 4.37 -1.12 -0.30
N THR A 181 4.47 -0.59 0.92
CA THR A 181 4.49 0.86 1.16
C THR A 181 5.81 1.49 0.70
N ALA A 182 6.94 0.88 1.06
CA ALA A 182 8.27 1.43 0.79
C ALA A 182 8.65 1.40 -0.71
N LEU A 183 8.26 0.33 -1.40
CA LEU A 183 8.67 0.03 -2.77
C LEU A 183 7.54 0.29 -3.78
N ASN A 184 6.51 1.05 -3.39
CA ASN A 184 5.47 1.42 -4.33
C ASN A 184 6.07 2.17 -5.54
N THR A 185 5.38 2.09 -6.66
CA THR A 185 5.71 2.87 -7.86
C THR A 185 4.46 3.52 -8.42
N TYR A 186 4.63 4.62 -9.15
CA TYR A 186 3.52 5.22 -9.90
C TYR A 186 3.96 5.73 -11.28
N SER A 187 3.04 5.74 -12.23
CA SER A 187 3.17 6.36 -13.55
C SER A 187 1.95 7.22 -13.86
N GLN A 188 2.13 8.22 -14.71
CA GLN A 188 1.10 9.18 -15.12
C GLN A 188 0.89 9.06 -16.63
N HIS A 189 -0.36 9.13 -17.04
CA HIS A 189 -0.77 8.98 -18.44
C HIS A 189 -1.88 9.94 -18.77
N GLU A 190 -1.78 10.61 -19.92
CA GLU A 190 -2.86 11.42 -20.46
C GLU A 190 -3.77 10.52 -21.31
N LEU A 191 -5.06 10.56 -20.99
CA LEU A 191 -6.15 9.92 -21.71
C LEU A 191 -6.92 11.01 -22.42
N VAL A 192 -6.95 10.93 -23.75
CA VAL A 192 -7.81 11.78 -24.57
C VAL A 192 -9.04 10.94 -24.92
N PRO A 193 -10.26 11.36 -24.54
CA PRO A 193 -11.49 10.71 -24.98
C PRO A 193 -11.47 10.57 -26.51
N GLU A 194 -11.83 9.40 -27.04
CA GLU A 194 -11.60 9.05 -28.45
C GLU A 194 -12.05 10.17 -29.41
N ALA A 195 -11.07 10.89 -29.99
CA ALA A 195 -11.31 11.60 -31.23
C ALA A 195 -11.38 10.55 -32.34
N ALA A 196 -12.38 10.69 -33.23
CA ALA A 196 -12.68 9.73 -34.28
C ALA A 196 -11.41 9.24 -35.00
N GLY A 197 -11.07 7.95 -34.82
CA GLY A 197 -9.96 7.28 -35.50
C GLY A 197 -8.74 6.89 -34.64
N SER A 198 -8.67 7.28 -33.36
CA SER A 198 -7.68 6.76 -32.41
C SER A 198 -8.26 5.63 -31.55
N THR A 199 -7.47 4.60 -31.23
CA THR A 199 -7.96 3.46 -30.43
C THR A 199 -8.03 3.76 -28.92
N GLY A 200 -7.57 4.93 -28.49
CA GLY A 200 -7.56 5.38 -27.08
C GLY A 200 -6.62 4.62 -26.13
N TRP A 201 -5.88 3.60 -26.61
CA TRP A 201 -5.01 2.76 -25.77
C TRP A 201 -3.69 3.45 -25.43
N VAL A 202 -3.40 3.53 -24.14
CA VAL A 202 -2.12 4.02 -23.59
C VAL A 202 -1.37 2.88 -22.92
N LYS A 203 -0.06 2.80 -23.16
CA LYS A 203 0.81 1.76 -22.61
C LYS A 203 1.57 2.26 -21.39
N ASP A 204 1.40 1.55 -20.29
CA ASP A 204 2.18 1.72 -19.08
C ASP A 204 3.51 0.96 -19.12
N ARG A 205 4.52 1.50 -18.43
CA ARG A 205 5.85 0.90 -18.33
C ARG A 205 5.87 -0.46 -17.61
N HIS A 206 4.84 -0.78 -16.83
CA HIS A 206 4.71 -2.08 -16.15
C HIS A 206 4.05 -3.16 -17.04
N GLY A 207 3.85 -2.85 -18.32
CA GLY A 207 3.35 -3.78 -19.34
C GLY A 207 1.84 -3.77 -19.53
N TYR A 208 1.12 -2.95 -18.75
CA TYR A 208 -0.32 -2.77 -18.92
C TYR A 208 -0.58 -1.84 -20.10
N THR A 209 -1.68 -2.08 -20.82
CA THR A 209 -2.23 -1.12 -21.78
C THR A 209 -3.66 -0.88 -21.37
N PHE A 210 -4.11 0.37 -21.32
CA PHE A 210 -5.47 0.67 -20.86
C PHE A 210 -6.05 1.84 -21.64
N ARG A 211 -7.38 1.93 -21.66
CA ARG A 211 -8.11 3.04 -22.27
C ARG A 211 -9.35 3.40 -21.49
N LEU A 212 -9.80 4.63 -21.69
CA LEU A 212 -11.11 5.11 -21.28
C LEU A 212 -12.15 4.58 -22.27
N ALA A 213 -13.06 3.70 -21.83
CA ALA A 213 -14.06 3.09 -22.70
C ALA A 213 -15.40 3.83 -22.69
N ASP A 214 -15.84 4.30 -21.51
CA ASP A 214 -17.09 5.03 -21.34
C ASP A 214 -17.01 5.90 -20.08
N VAL A 215 -17.72 7.04 -20.08
CA VAL A 215 -17.89 7.90 -18.90
C VAL A 215 -19.36 8.28 -18.79
N ARG A 216 -19.97 7.88 -17.67
CA ARG A 216 -21.38 8.18 -17.39
C ARG A 216 -21.49 9.16 -16.25
N PHE A 217 -22.13 10.30 -16.52
CA PHE A 217 -22.45 11.30 -15.51
C PHE A 217 -23.88 11.12 -15.01
N GLY A 218 -24.10 11.39 -13.73
CA GLY A 218 -25.44 11.48 -13.17
C GLY A 218 -25.44 12.11 -11.78
N GLU A 219 -26.53 12.81 -11.46
CA GLU A 219 -26.83 13.27 -10.11
C GLU A 219 -27.65 12.16 -9.42
N ALA A 220 -27.10 11.53 -8.39
CA ALA A 220 -27.79 10.47 -7.65
C ALA A 220 -27.40 10.45 -6.18
N ASP A 221 -28.37 10.16 -5.30
CA ASP A 221 -28.12 9.81 -3.90
C ASP A 221 -27.50 8.41 -3.85
N ASP A 222 -26.25 8.32 -3.38
CA ASP A 222 -25.49 7.08 -3.28
C ASP A 222 -25.51 6.49 -1.85
N GLY A 223 -26.27 7.09 -0.93
CA GLY A 223 -26.37 6.65 0.45
C GLY A 223 -25.15 6.97 1.32
N GLY A 224 -24.10 7.60 0.79
CA GLY A 224 -22.92 8.04 1.56
C GLY A 224 -23.16 9.29 2.41
N ARG A 225 -24.05 10.17 1.93
CA ARG A 225 -24.70 11.27 2.68
C ARG A 225 -26.03 11.58 1.98
N ARG A 226 -27.14 11.36 2.67
CA ARG A 226 -28.49 11.68 2.15
C ARG A 226 -28.66 13.19 2.01
N GLY A 227 -29.10 13.66 0.85
CA GLY A 227 -29.74 14.98 0.70
C GLY A 227 -28.97 16.10 0.00
N GLU A 228 -27.72 15.89 -0.40
CA GLU A 228 -26.97 16.86 -1.23
C GLU A 228 -26.68 16.23 -2.59
N GLY A 229 -27.29 16.76 -3.65
CA GLY A 229 -27.01 16.36 -5.04
C GLY A 229 -25.53 16.57 -5.34
N GLY A 230 -24.90 15.60 -6.00
CA GLY A 230 -23.50 15.68 -6.40
C GLY A 230 -23.26 14.96 -7.71
N VAL A 231 -22.28 15.45 -8.46
CA VAL A 231 -21.84 14.87 -9.73
C VAL A 231 -21.18 13.53 -9.43
N ARG A 232 -21.82 12.45 -9.88
CA ARG A 232 -21.21 11.13 -9.95
C ARG A 232 -20.77 10.87 -11.37
N ALA A 233 -19.53 10.45 -11.53
CA ALA A 233 -19.02 9.92 -12.78
C ALA A 233 -18.57 8.47 -12.57
N LEU A 234 -19.13 7.58 -13.38
CA LEU A 234 -18.69 6.20 -13.46
C LEU A 234 -17.89 6.03 -14.74
N THR A 235 -16.59 5.82 -14.57
CA THR A 235 -15.66 5.70 -15.67
C THR A 235 -15.34 4.24 -15.90
N THR A 236 -15.74 3.72 -17.07
CA THR A 236 -15.41 2.37 -17.51
C THR A 236 -14.02 2.36 -18.14
N VAL A 237 -13.17 1.48 -17.64
CA VAL A 237 -11.78 1.33 -18.07
C VAL A 237 -11.60 -0.08 -18.58
N GLU A 238 -11.10 -0.18 -19.80
CA GLU A 238 -10.61 -1.45 -20.33
C GLU A 238 -9.11 -1.52 -20.10
N VAL A 239 -8.66 -2.61 -19.47
CA VAL A 239 -7.26 -2.87 -19.17
C VAL A 239 -6.84 -4.17 -19.83
N ARG A 240 -5.78 -4.10 -20.63
CA ARG A 240 -5.02 -5.25 -21.09
C ARG A 240 -3.82 -5.40 -20.18
N GLY A 241 -3.83 -6.46 -19.38
CA GLY A 241 -2.76 -6.79 -18.49
C GLY A 241 -1.51 -7.28 -19.22
N ALA A 242 -0.42 -7.40 -18.47
CA ALA A 242 0.91 -7.64 -19.05
C ALA A 242 1.04 -9.02 -19.72
N ARG A 243 0.12 -9.96 -19.45
CA ARG A 243 0.10 -11.30 -20.05
C ARG A 243 -1.04 -11.46 -21.08
N GLY A 244 -1.68 -10.37 -21.47
CA GLY A 244 -2.77 -10.34 -22.45
C GLY A 244 -4.16 -10.58 -21.88
N GLU A 245 -4.29 -10.70 -20.56
CA GLU A 245 -5.58 -10.70 -19.85
C GLU A 245 -6.33 -9.40 -20.11
N ILE A 246 -7.64 -9.48 -20.38
CA ILE A 246 -8.49 -8.31 -20.56
C ILE A 246 -9.38 -8.19 -19.33
N MET A 247 -9.42 -7.00 -18.74
CA MET A 247 -10.25 -6.67 -17.60
C MET A 247 -11.02 -5.40 -17.92
N ASP A 248 -12.34 -5.49 -17.74
CA ASP A 248 -13.21 -4.33 -17.74
C ASP A 248 -13.50 -3.98 -16.29
N GLY A 249 -13.30 -2.72 -15.95
CA GLY A 249 -13.46 -2.24 -14.59
C GLY A 249 -14.04 -0.85 -14.54
N GLN A 250 -14.37 -0.41 -13.33
CA GLN A 250 -14.95 0.90 -13.11
C GLN A 250 -14.12 1.66 -12.08
N THR A 251 -13.92 2.94 -12.37
CA THR A 251 -13.48 3.92 -11.38
C THR A 251 -14.68 4.79 -11.05
N LEU A 252 -14.85 5.10 -9.77
CA LEU A 252 -15.94 5.93 -9.28
C LEU A 252 -15.38 7.28 -8.90
N TYR A 253 -15.95 8.33 -9.46
CA TYR A 253 -15.77 9.70 -9.05
C TYR A 253 -17.09 10.23 -8.50
N ARG A 254 -17.03 10.92 -7.36
CA ARG A 254 -18.12 11.68 -6.78
C ARG A 254 -17.57 13.03 -6.40
N ASP A 255 -18.33 14.09 -6.65
CA ASP A 255 -18.10 15.41 -6.06
C ASP A 255 -19.43 16.15 -5.90
N SER A 256 -19.73 16.60 -4.69
CA SER A 256 -20.95 17.37 -4.39
C SER A 256 -20.80 18.87 -4.64
N ARG A 257 -19.65 19.30 -5.18
CA ARG A 257 -19.35 20.69 -5.52
C ARG A 257 -19.50 20.90 -7.01
N SER A 258 -19.70 22.14 -7.42
CA SER A 258 -19.48 22.53 -8.82
C SER A 258 -18.04 22.20 -9.23
N PRO A 259 -17.80 21.69 -10.45
CA PRO A 259 -16.46 21.47 -10.97
C PRO A 259 -15.60 22.72 -10.74
N PRO A 260 -14.39 22.59 -10.18
CA PRO A 260 -13.59 23.75 -9.87
C PRO A 260 -13.24 24.52 -11.15
N GLU A 261 -13.34 25.86 -11.14
CA GLU A 261 -12.94 26.66 -12.29
C GLU A 261 -11.49 26.33 -12.71
N ARG A 262 -11.26 26.07 -14.00
CA ARG A 262 -9.94 25.74 -14.58
C ARG A 262 -9.36 24.43 -14.06
N TYR A 263 -10.14 23.35 -14.11
CA TYR A 263 -9.68 21.99 -13.80
C TYR A 263 -8.90 21.33 -14.97
N ASP A 264 -8.62 22.08 -16.03
CA ASP A 264 -7.96 21.66 -17.27
C ASP A 264 -6.44 21.36 -17.11
N GLY A 265 -5.85 21.66 -15.97
CA GLY A 265 -4.42 21.41 -15.70
C GLY A 265 -4.11 19.95 -15.32
N PRO A 266 -3.29 19.20 -16.10
CA PRO A 266 -2.94 17.80 -15.80
C PRO A 266 -2.22 17.65 -14.45
N MET A 267 -1.50 18.68 -14.00
CA MET A 267 -0.80 18.68 -12.71
C MET A 267 -1.77 18.62 -11.52
N ARG A 268 -2.92 19.27 -11.60
CA ARG A 268 -3.94 19.25 -10.53
C ARG A 268 -4.53 17.87 -10.37
N GLN A 269 -4.90 17.25 -11.50
CA GLN A 269 -5.39 15.88 -11.55
C GLN A 269 -4.35 14.91 -10.99
N VAL A 270 -3.07 15.04 -11.37
CA VAL A 270 -1.98 14.26 -10.80
C VAL A 270 -1.89 14.41 -9.28
N CYS A 271 -1.97 15.63 -8.76
CA CYS A 271 -1.86 15.89 -7.32
C CYS A 271 -3.02 15.23 -6.55
N GLU A 272 -4.23 15.34 -7.08
CA GLU A 272 -5.43 14.66 -6.56
C GLU A 272 -5.30 13.13 -6.57
N LEU A 273 -4.78 12.58 -7.67
CA LEU A 273 -4.63 11.14 -7.85
C LEU A 273 -3.48 10.56 -7.01
N LEU A 274 -2.45 11.33 -6.70
CA LEU A 274 -1.29 10.90 -5.92
C LEU A 274 -1.49 11.02 -4.40
N ASP A 275 -2.02 12.16 -3.93
CA ASP A 275 -2.19 12.43 -2.50
C ASP A 275 -3.67 12.45 -2.12
N TYR A 276 -4.10 11.37 -1.45
CA TYR A 276 -5.49 11.26 -0.99
C TYR A 276 -5.86 12.33 0.05
N ARG A 277 -4.92 13.07 0.67
CA ARG A 277 -5.24 14.22 1.53
C ARG A 277 -5.59 15.47 0.73
N TYR A 278 -4.93 15.68 -0.41
CA TYR A 278 -5.34 16.70 -1.37
C TYR A 278 -6.79 16.40 -1.77
N ALA A 279 -7.05 15.17 -2.24
CA ALA A 279 -8.40 14.71 -2.54
C ALA A 279 -9.35 14.90 -1.35
N ARG A 280 -9.01 14.39 -0.15
CA ARG A 280 -9.84 14.42 1.09
C ARG A 280 -10.11 15.80 1.66
N HIS A 281 -9.20 16.74 1.53
CA HIS A 281 -9.50 18.10 1.96
C HIS A 281 -10.44 18.78 0.96
N VAL A 282 -10.27 18.43 -0.31
CA VAL A 282 -11.19 18.72 -1.41
C VAL A 282 -12.52 17.93 -1.23
N THR A 283 -12.61 16.88 -0.38
CA THR A 283 -13.84 16.09 -0.08
C THR A 283 -14.83 16.69 0.91
N THR A 284 -14.67 17.91 1.40
CA THR A 284 -15.72 18.49 2.25
C THR A 284 -16.64 19.35 1.36
N PRO A 285 -17.88 18.91 1.03
CA PRO A 285 -18.66 17.85 1.68
C PRO A 285 -18.91 16.55 0.89
N GLY A 286 -18.25 16.20 -0.23
CA GLY A 286 -18.63 14.95 -0.93
C GLY A 286 -17.70 14.34 -1.97
N TYR A 287 -16.42 14.74 -2.06
CA TYR A 287 -15.51 14.12 -3.02
C TYR A 287 -15.29 12.62 -2.68
N LEU A 288 -15.17 11.76 -3.68
CA LEU A 288 -14.70 10.38 -3.52
C LEU A 288 -14.09 9.92 -4.84
N LEU A 289 -12.98 9.20 -4.74
CA LEU A 289 -12.35 8.57 -5.88
C LEU A 289 -12.00 7.12 -5.53
N ASP A 290 -12.62 6.17 -6.23
CA ASP A 290 -12.30 4.76 -6.09
C ASP A 290 -11.54 4.25 -7.33
N PRO A 291 -10.38 3.61 -7.13
CA PRO A 291 -9.58 3.06 -8.22
C PRO A 291 -10.13 1.71 -8.69
N LEU A 292 -9.82 1.37 -9.93
CA LEU A 292 -9.88 0.00 -10.42
C LEU A 292 -8.63 -0.74 -9.91
N ILE A 293 -8.82 -1.91 -9.28
CA ILE A 293 -7.73 -2.66 -8.67
C ILE A 293 -7.57 -4.03 -9.33
N ASP A 294 -6.37 -4.30 -9.85
CA ASP A 294 -5.91 -5.62 -10.27
C ASP A 294 -5.07 -6.25 -9.13
N HIS A 295 -5.56 -7.37 -8.59
CA HIS A 295 -4.88 -8.11 -7.53
C HIS A 295 -4.09 -9.30 -8.09
N GLY A 296 -2.76 -9.14 -8.14
CA GLY A 296 -1.84 -10.21 -8.50
C GLY A 296 -1.10 -10.83 -7.31
N TRP A 297 -0.56 -12.03 -7.53
CA TRP A 297 0.26 -12.74 -6.55
C TRP A 297 1.59 -12.05 -6.19
N GLY A 298 2.14 -11.22 -7.08
CA GLY A 298 3.39 -10.49 -6.83
C GLY A 298 3.20 -9.01 -6.52
N ARG A 299 2.07 -8.44 -6.93
CA ARG A 299 1.78 -7.00 -6.86
C ARG A 299 0.29 -6.75 -6.93
N SER A 300 -0.17 -5.66 -6.35
CA SER A 300 -1.48 -5.07 -6.68
C SER A 300 -1.27 -3.82 -7.51
N VAL A 301 -2.07 -3.64 -8.55
CA VAL A 301 -2.03 -2.48 -9.43
C VAL A 301 -3.34 -1.73 -9.30
N GLN A 302 -3.27 -0.42 -9.15
CA GLN A 302 -4.43 0.46 -9.00
C GLN A 302 -4.42 1.48 -10.11
N PHE A 303 -5.52 1.58 -10.83
CA PHE A 303 -5.76 2.57 -11.88
C PHE A 303 -6.66 3.66 -11.29
N TRP A 304 -6.09 4.83 -11.08
CA TRP A 304 -6.78 6.01 -10.56
C TRP A 304 -7.05 6.95 -11.73
N ILE A 305 -8.31 7.33 -11.94
CA ILE A 305 -8.72 8.21 -13.05
C ILE A 305 -9.68 9.25 -12.50
N SER A 306 -9.41 10.53 -12.73
CA SER A 306 -10.31 11.62 -12.36
C SER A 306 -11.03 12.16 -13.61
N PRO A 307 -12.33 11.90 -13.80
CA PRO A 307 -13.10 12.44 -14.92
C PRO A 307 -13.57 13.89 -14.68
N ALA A 308 -13.07 14.58 -13.65
CA ALA A 308 -13.52 15.92 -13.28
C ALA A 308 -13.37 16.96 -14.41
N ALA A 309 -12.31 16.88 -15.23
CA ALA A 309 -12.16 17.75 -16.41
C ALA A 309 -13.26 17.51 -17.47
N LEU A 310 -13.76 16.28 -17.58
CA LEU A 310 -14.90 15.97 -18.45
C LEU A 310 -16.22 16.45 -17.85
N ALA A 311 -16.37 16.38 -16.53
CA ALA A 311 -17.53 16.94 -15.83
C ALA A 311 -17.60 18.46 -16.01
N GLU A 312 -16.48 19.17 -15.78
CA GLU A 312 -16.40 20.63 -16.02
C GLU A 312 -16.75 20.97 -17.47
N ALA A 313 -16.18 20.25 -18.45
CA ALA A 313 -16.47 20.47 -19.87
C ALA A 313 -17.92 20.17 -20.26
N ALA A 314 -18.59 19.22 -19.58
CA ALA A 314 -20.00 18.91 -19.82
C ALA A 314 -20.95 19.98 -19.26
N GLU A 315 -20.59 20.63 -18.14
CA GLU A 315 -21.35 21.72 -17.53
C GLU A 315 -21.07 23.09 -18.16
N SER A 316 -19.83 23.31 -18.60
CA SER A 316 -19.39 24.54 -19.24
C SER A 316 -19.82 24.53 -20.71
N ALA A 317 -20.94 25.18 -21.05
CA ALA A 317 -21.43 25.32 -22.43
C ALA A 317 -20.44 25.99 -23.43
N SER A 318 -19.24 26.38 -22.98
CA SER A 318 -18.17 26.96 -23.79
C SER A 318 -17.08 25.93 -24.14
N ALA A 319 -17.27 25.22 -25.25
CA ALA A 319 -16.24 24.45 -25.95
C ALA A 319 -15.18 25.36 -26.63
N ALA A 320 -14.66 26.36 -25.90
CA ALA A 320 -13.65 27.29 -26.43
C ALA A 320 -12.20 26.82 -26.20
N GLY A 321 -12.01 25.79 -25.38
CA GLY A 321 -10.75 25.06 -25.22
C GLY A 321 -10.78 23.73 -26.00
N GLY A 322 -9.63 23.20 -26.38
CA GLY A 322 -9.50 21.89 -27.02
C GLY A 322 -10.09 20.74 -26.18
N PRO A 323 -10.06 19.49 -26.68
CA PRO A 323 -10.66 18.36 -25.96
C PRO A 323 -10.07 18.24 -24.55
N PRO A 324 -10.90 18.09 -23.50
CA PRO A 324 -10.43 17.98 -22.13
C PRO A 324 -9.52 16.75 -21.97
N VAL A 325 -8.37 16.96 -21.34
CA VAL A 325 -7.41 15.89 -21.03
C VAL A 325 -7.78 15.25 -19.69
N VAL A 326 -7.93 13.93 -19.69
CA VAL A 326 -8.14 13.13 -18.47
C VAL A 326 -6.81 12.51 -18.08
N VAL A 327 -6.38 12.67 -16.84
CA VAL A 327 -5.16 12.02 -16.34
C VAL A 327 -5.52 10.71 -15.64
N ALA A 328 -4.75 9.68 -15.97
CA ALA A 328 -4.71 8.43 -15.23
C ALA A 328 -3.38 8.28 -14.47
N VAL A 329 -3.46 7.82 -13.23
CA VAL A 329 -2.30 7.43 -12.43
C VAL A 329 -2.38 5.93 -12.15
N VAL A 330 -1.35 5.20 -12.56
CA VAL A 330 -1.21 3.77 -12.27
C VAL A 330 -0.27 3.63 -11.08
N LYS A 331 -0.77 3.09 -9.96
CA LYS A 331 0.04 2.79 -8.77
C LYS A 331 0.28 1.30 -8.68
N VAL A 332 1.52 0.89 -8.42
CA VAL A 332 1.90 -0.52 -8.23
C VAL A 332 2.43 -0.70 -6.81
N PHE A 333 1.83 -1.65 -6.10
CA PHE A 333 2.22 -2.02 -4.74
C PHE A 333 2.75 -3.45 -4.76
N PRO A 334 4.08 -3.66 -4.78
CA PRO A 334 4.66 -5.00 -4.78
C PRO A 334 4.42 -5.68 -3.43
N PHE A 335 4.41 -7.01 -3.39
CA PHE A 335 4.34 -7.81 -2.15
C PHE A 335 3.09 -7.64 -1.26
N VAL A 336 2.07 -6.88 -1.70
CA VAL A 336 0.78 -6.77 -0.98
C VAL A 336 0.13 -8.13 -0.76
N SER A 337 0.33 -9.07 -1.68
CA SER A 337 -0.12 -10.46 -1.52
C SER A 337 0.45 -11.14 -0.28
N LEU A 338 1.68 -10.80 0.15
CA LEU A 338 2.28 -11.33 1.38
C LEU A 338 1.55 -10.82 2.61
N LEU A 339 1.05 -9.59 2.59
CA LEU A 339 0.21 -9.05 3.65
C LEU A 339 -1.02 -9.91 3.86
N TRP A 340 -1.79 -10.13 2.79
CA TRP A 340 -3.02 -10.91 2.85
C TRP A 340 -2.77 -12.40 3.13
N SER A 341 -1.76 -12.98 2.48
CA SER A 341 -1.38 -14.38 2.72
C SER A 341 -0.93 -14.60 4.15
N GLY A 342 -0.18 -13.65 4.72
CA GLY A 342 0.24 -13.68 6.11
C GLY A 342 -0.94 -13.60 7.08
N LEU A 343 -1.93 -12.74 6.79
CA LEU A 343 -3.15 -12.62 7.59
C LEU A 343 -3.95 -13.92 7.57
N VAL A 344 -4.14 -14.52 6.39
CA VAL A 344 -4.82 -15.82 6.24
C VAL A 344 -4.06 -16.89 7.02
N LEU A 345 -2.74 -16.97 6.86
CA LEU A 345 -1.92 -17.99 7.52
C LEU A 345 -1.96 -17.86 9.05
N ALA A 346 -1.84 -16.64 9.57
CA ALA A 346 -1.95 -16.37 11.01
C ALA A 346 -3.35 -16.68 11.54
N GLY A 347 -4.40 -16.30 10.78
CA GLY A 347 -5.79 -16.60 11.11
C GLY A 347 -6.06 -18.11 11.17
N LEU A 348 -5.57 -18.87 10.19
CA LEU A 348 -5.69 -20.33 10.17
C LEU A 348 -4.94 -20.98 11.35
N GLY A 349 -3.73 -20.53 11.66
CA GLY A 349 -2.98 -21.02 12.83
C GLY A 349 -3.68 -20.71 14.14
N GLY A 350 -4.26 -19.51 14.27
CA GLY A 350 -5.05 -19.10 15.44
C GLY A 350 -6.34 -19.91 15.57
N ALA A 351 -7.09 -20.08 14.48
CA ALA A 351 -8.31 -20.89 14.44
C ALA A 351 -8.02 -22.34 14.81
N TRP A 352 -6.92 -22.92 14.32
CA TRP A 352 -6.49 -24.26 14.71
C TRP A 352 -6.31 -24.37 16.22
N LEU A 353 -5.58 -23.45 16.87
CA LEU A 353 -5.39 -23.48 18.31
C LEU A 353 -6.69 -23.27 19.11
N ALA A 354 -7.59 -22.44 18.60
CA ALA A 354 -8.87 -22.15 19.25
C ALA A 354 -9.82 -23.35 19.20
N LEU A 355 -9.76 -24.15 18.13
CA LEU A 355 -10.65 -25.29 17.89
C LEU A 355 -10.11 -26.63 18.41
N LEU A 356 -8.85 -26.69 18.85
CA LEU A 356 -8.31 -27.89 19.49
C LEU A 356 -9.00 -28.13 20.84
N PRO A 357 -9.49 -29.37 21.12
CA PRO A 357 -10.07 -29.69 22.41
C PRO A 357 -9.07 -29.40 23.53
N ARG A 358 -9.38 -28.43 24.39
CA ARG A 358 -8.65 -28.25 25.66
C ARG A 358 -8.94 -29.51 26.47
N ARG A 359 -7.98 -30.44 26.53
CA ARG A 359 -8.06 -31.57 27.47
C ARG A 359 -8.32 -30.96 28.85
N ALA A 360 -9.49 -31.29 29.41
CA ALA A 360 -9.96 -30.75 30.66
C ALA A 360 -8.86 -30.86 31.72
N ALA A 361 -8.40 -29.71 32.21
CA ALA A 361 -7.70 -29.63 33.48
C ALA A 361 -8.72 -29.91 34.59
N ALA A 362 -9.10 -31.18 34.74
CA ALA A 362 -9.97 -31.69 35.78
C ALA A 362 -9.48 -33.09 36.17
N GLY A 363 -8.27 -33.13 36.72
CA GLY A 363 -7.63 -34.34 37.26
C GLY A 363 -7.15 -34.14 38.69
N GLY A 364 -7.87 -33.34 39.49
CA GLY A 364 -7.41 -32.94 40.83
C GLY A 364 -8.55 -32.66 41.79
N ALA A 365 -9.46 -33.62 41.96
CA ALA A 365 -10.31 -33.70 43.14
C ALA A 365 -10.52 -35.18 43.47
N ALA A 366 -9.47 -35.81 44.02
CA ALA A 366 -9.64 -37.01 44.82
C ALA A 366 -10.14 -36.57 46.20
N ARG A 367 -11.31 -37.10 46.58
CA ARG A 367 -11.95 -36.99 47.90
C ARG A 367 -11.01 -37.39 49.04
N PRO A 368 -11.24 -36.86 50.25
CA PRO A 368 -11.58 -37.70 51.39
C PRO A 368 -13.10 -37.84 51.55
#